data_AF-A0A8J4R943-F1
#
_entry.id   AF-A0A8J4R943-F1
#
_cell.length_a   1.000
_cell.length_b   1.000
_cell.length_c   1.000
_cell.angle_alpha   90.00
_cell.angle_beta   90.00
_cell.angle_gamma   90.00
#
_symmetry.space_group_name_H-M   'P 1'
#
loop_
_entity.id
_entity.type
_entity.pdbx_description
1 polymer ?
#
loop_
_entity_poly.entity_id
_entity_poly.type
_entity_poly.pdbx_seq_one_letter_code
_entity_poly.pdbx_strand_id
1 'polypeptide(L)'
;MGSTKTSLILGFLGFLFLDSLLFCSAYNVHHYSFLLRETNFTRLCTTKSMFTVNGQWPGPTIHVRKGDKAFVNVHNNGDYGVTIHWHGVKQPKNPWSDGPENITQCPIKPGKNFTYEVIFSDEEGTLWWHAHSDWSRATIHGAIVILPEIGKTYPFPKPYAEQVLILAEWFNGDVKELIDEATSTGGDPTPSNAYALNGQPGFPNNCSN
;
A
#
# COMPACT_ATOMS: atom_id res chain seq x y z
N MET A 1 -32.09 -59.23 0.13
CA MET A 1 -31.37 -58.65 1.29
C MET A 1 -30.11 -57.82 0.90
N GLY A 2 -29.99 -57.30 -0.33
CA GLY A 2 -28.73 -56.69 -0.81
C GLY A 2 -28.79 -55.24 -1.32
N SER A 3 -29.92 -54.54 -1.26
CA SER A 3 -30.10 -53.24 -1.95
C SER A 3 -29.78 -52.00 -1.10
N THR A 4 -29.79 -52.11 0.23
CA THR A 4 -29.76 -50.94 1.13
C THR A 4 -28.36 -50.37 1.38
N LYS A 5 -27.28 -51.14 1.20
CA LYS A 5 -25.91 -50.70 1.51
C LYS A 5 -25.30 -49.81 0.41
N THR A 6 -25.67 -50.03 -0.85
CA THR A 6 -25.13 -49.28 -1.99
C THR A 6 -25.67 -47.85 -2.04
N SER A 7 -26.93 -47.66 -1.64
CA SER A 7 -27.59 -46.34 -1.61
C SER A 7 -26.96 -45.38 -0.59
N LEU A 8 -26.56 -45.87 0.59
CA LEU A 8 -25.89 -45.06 1.61
C LEU A 8 -24.50 -44.58 1.16
N ILE A 9 -23.74 -45.43 0.46
CA ILE A 9 -22.38 -45.11 0.00
C ILE A 9 -22.42 -44.05 -1.11
N LEU A 10 -23.38 -44.15 -2.04
CA LEU A 10 -23.62 -43.13 -3.06
C LEU A 10 -24.09 -41.80 -2.48
N GLY A 11 -24.92 -41.81 -1.43
CA GLY A 11 -25.32 -40.59 -0.71
C GLY A 11 -24.16 -39.89 0.00
N PHE A 12 -23.24 -40.66 0.59
CA PHE A 12 -22.06 -40.12 1.29
C PHE A 12 -21.00 -39.56 0.31
N LEU A 13 -20.79 -40.23 -0.82
CA LEU A 13 -19.94 -39.74 -1.91
C LEU A 13 -20.52 -38.49 -2.59
N GLY A 14 -21.86 -38.42 -2.73
CA GLY A 14 -22.55 -37.24 -3.24
C GLY A 14 -22.43 -36.02 -2.32
N PHE A 15 -22.49 -36.20 -1.00
CA PHE A 15 -22.28 -35.14 -0.01
C PHE A 15 -20.83 -34.63 -0.01
N LEU A 16 -19.85 -35.53 -0.11
CA LEU A 16 -18.43 -35.16 -0.22
C LEU A 16 -18.11 -34.41 -1.53
N PHE A 17 -18.80 -34.74 -2.63
CA PHE A 17 -18.69 -33.99 -3.88
C PHE A 17 -19.36 -32.61 -3.80
N LEU A 18 -20.50 -32.49 -3.11
CA LEU A 18 -21.19 -31.20 -2.92
C LEU A 18 -20.42 -30.24 -2.00
N ASP A 19 -19.79 -30.74 -0.93
CA ASP A 19 -18.92 -29.92 -0.08
C ASP A 19 -17.59 -29.56 -0.78
N SER A 20 -17.16 -30.33 -1.77
CA SER A 20 -15.98 -30.02 -2.59
C SER A 20 -16.23 -29.04 -3.74
N LEU A 21 -17.51 -28.68 -4.00
CA LEU A 21 -17.86 -27.39 -4.62
C LEU A 21 -17.69 -26.27 -3.58
N LEU A 22 -16.52 -26.30 -2.95
CA LEU A 22 -15.94 -25.27 -2.12
C LEU A 22 -16.12 -23.96 -2.86
N PHE A 23 -16.72 -23.01 -2.14
CA PHE A 23 -16.77 -21.58 -2.41
C PHE A 23 -15.51 -21.12 -3.16
N CYS A 24 -15.53 -21.20 -4.49
CA CYS A 24 -14.58 -20.50 -5.32
C CYS A 24 -15.09 -19.07 -5.32
N SER A 25 -14.90 -18.35 -4.22
CA SER A 25 -14.89 -16.89 -4.28
C SER A 25 -13.77 -16.54 -5.23
N ALA A 26 -14.12 -16.25 -6.48
CA ALA A 26 -13.20 -15.74 -7.46
C ALA A 26 -12.79 -14.33 -6.97
N TYR A 27 -11.73 -14.28 -6.18
CA TYR A 27 -11.09 -13.03 -5.79
C TYR A 27 -10.56 -12.37 -7.07
N ASN A 28 -10.86 -11.08 -7.28
CA ASN A 28 -10.19 -10.38 -8.38
C ASN A 28 -8.74 -10.20 -7.99
N VAL A 29 -7.86 -10.49 -8.94
CA VAL A 29 -6.43 -10.35 -8.77
C VAL A 29 -5.96 -9.15 -9.57
N HIS A 30 -5.40 -8.17 -8.86
CA HIS A 30 -4.84 -6.95 -9.43
C HIS A 30 -3.32 -7.06 -9.52
N HIS A 31 -2.73 -6.42 -10.52
CA HIS A 31 -1.28 -6.34 -10.68
C HIS A 31 -0.83 -4.89 -10.78
N TYR A 32 0.12 -4.51 -9.94
CA TYR A 32 0.72 -3.18 -9.95
C TYR A 32 2.24 -3.29 -10.09
N SER A 33 2.84 -2.29 -10.74
CA SER A 33 4.28 -2.11 -10.80
C SER A 33 4.65 -0.80 -10.13
N PHE A 34 5.42 -0.88 -9.06
CA PHE A 34 5.94 0.26 -8.32
C PHE A 34 7.42 0.40 -8.64
N LEU A 35 7.74 1.37 -9.49
CA LEU A 35 9.12 1.74 -9.79
C LEU A 35 9.57 2.80 -8.81
N LEU A 36 10.40 2.43 -7.84
CA LEU A 36 11.02 3.39 -6.96
C LEU A 36 12.17 4.07 -7.70
N ARG A 37 12.13 5.40 -7.81
CA ARG A 37 13.15 6.20 -8.47
C ARG A 37 13.28 7.58 -7.86
N GLU A 38 14.45 8.17 -8.01
CA GLU A 38 14.65 9.59 -7.77
C GLU A 38 13.84 10.43 -8.75
N THR A 39 13.21 11.48 -8.27
CA THR A 39 12.45 12.43 -9.09
C THR A 39 12.53 13.82 -8.47
N ASN A 40 12.74 14.81 -9.33
CA ASN A 40 12.83 16.21 -8.92
C ASN A 40 11.44 16.80 -8.68
N PHE A 41 11.26 17.45 -7.54
CA PHE A 41 10.09 18.24 -7.22
C PHE A 41 10.50 19.62 -6.72
N THR A 42 9.72 20.63 -7.08
CA THR A 42 9.90 22.01 -6.64
C THR A 42 8.72 22.41 -5.77
N ARG A 43 8.99 22.84 -4.54
CA ARG A 43 8.02 23.49 -3.63
C ARG A 43 8.75 24.55 -2.84
N LEU A 44 8.04 25.59 -2.41
CA LEU A 44 8.62 26.67 -1.61
C LEU A 44 9.86 27.29 -2.27
N CYS A 45 9.82 27.40 -3.61
CA CYS A 45 10.89 27.85 -4.49
C CYS A 45 12.18 26.99 -4.42
N THR A 46 12.13 25.83 -3.78
CA THR A 46 13.27 24.92 -3.58
C THR A 46 13.05 23.66 -4.39
N THR A 47 14.04 23.29 -5.20
CA THR A 47 14.03 22.03 -5.94
C THR A 47 14.92 21.03 -5.25
N LYS A 48 14.40 19.82 -5.03
CA LYS A 48 15.18 18.68 -4.55
C LYS A 48 14.84 17.42 -5.33
N SER A 49 15.81 16.52 -5.44
CA SER A 49 15.54 15.14 -5.82
C SER A 49 15.01 14.41 -4.60
N MET A 50 14.02 13.55 -4.78
CA MET A 50 13.52 12.69 -3.71
C MET A 50 13.02 11.37 -4.26
N PHE A 51 13.02 10.36 -3.40
CA PHE A 51 12.61 9.03 -3.79
C PHE A 51 11.09 8.91 -3.86
N THR A 52 10.57 8.38 -4.96
CA THR A 52 9.13 8.33 -5.25
C THR A 52 8.73 7.05 -5.95
N VAL A 53 7.43 6.75 -5.94
CA VAL A 53 6.86 5.66 -6.73
C VAL A 53 6.40 6.19 -8.08
N ASN A 54 6.92 5.62 -9.16
CA ASN A 54 6.58 5.96 -10.54
C ASN A 54 6.81 7.46 -10.88
N GLY A 55 7.66 8.16 -10.12
CA GLY A 55 7.87 9.61 -10.26
C GLY A 55 6.68 10.46 -9.80
N GLN A 56 5.84 9.93 -8.92
CA GLN A 56 4.67 10.62 -8.38
C GLN A 56 4.85 10.87 -6.88
N TRP A 57 4.44 12.05 -6.44
CA TRP A 57 4.32 12.39 -5.03
C TRP A 57 3.05 13.23 -4.78
N PRO A 58 2.09 12.73 -3.99
CA PRO A 58 2.01 11.36 -3.46
C PRO A 58 2.02 10.32 -4.59
N GLY A 59 2.36 9.08 -4.25
CA GLY A 59 2.37 7.96 -5.20
C GLY A 59 0.97 7.53 -5.67
N PRO A 60 0.90 6.57 -6.59
CA PRO A 60 -0.36 6.14 -7.18
C PRO A 60 -1.34 5.53 -6.16
N THR A 61 -2.62 5.84 -6.32
CA THR A 61 -3.70 5.22 -5.54
C THR A 61 -4.00 3.80 -6.03
N ILE A 62 -4.01 2.84 -5.11
CA ILE A 62 -4.48 1.48 -5.36
C ILE A 62 -6.01 1.46 -5.24
N HIS A 63 -6.69 0.90 -6.22
CA HIS A 63 -8.15 0.76 -6.22
C HIS A 63 -8.51 -0.71 -6.34
N VAL A 64 -9.18 -1.23 -5.32
CA VAL A 64 -9.56 -2.64 -5.21
C VAL A 64 -10.96 -2.74 -4.59
N ARG A 65 -11.52 -3.94 -4.50
CA ARG A 65 -12.74 -4.24 -3.74
C ARG A 65 -12.41 -5.10 -2.52
N LYS A 66 -13.29 -5.06 -1.52
CA LYS A 66 -13.27 -5.98 -0.40
C LYS A 66 -13.20 -7.44 -0.91
N GLY A 67 -12.26 -8.20 -0.37
CA GLY A 67 -11.95 -9.57 -0.76
C GLY A 67 -10.84 -9.70 -1.82
N ASP A 68 -10.51 -8.65 -2.57
CA ASP A 68 -9.54 -8.75 -3.66
C ASP A 68 -8.11 -9.06 -3.17
N LYS A 69 -7.27 -9.50 -4.12
CA LYS A 69 -5.83 -9.60 -3.92
C LYS A 69 -5.11 -8.66 -4.88
N ALA A 70 -3.98 -8.10 -4.46
CA ALA A 70 -3.08 -7.38 -5.36
C ALA A 70 -1.67 -7.94 -5.27
N PHE A 71 -1.05 -8.18 -6.42
CA PHE A 71 0.39 -8.41 -6.52
C PHE A 71 1.07 -7.11 -6.93
N VAL A 72 1.87 -6.56 -6.02
CA VAL A 72 2.61 -5.31 -6.28
C VAL A 72 4.09 -5.65 -6.42
N ASN A 73 4.60 -5.57 -7.64
CA ASN A 73 6.03 -5.73 -7.90
C ASN A 73 6.74 -4.40 -7.69
N VAL A 74 7.54 -4.33 -6.63
CA VAL A 74 8.30 -3.14 -6.27
C VAL A 74 9.72 -3.29 -6.81
N HIS A 75 10.07 -2.44 -7.77
CA HIS A 75 11.41 -2.35 -8.35
C HIS A 75 12.16 -1.19 -7.72
N ASN A 76 13.25 -1.47 -7.01
CA ASN A 76 14.08 -0.43 -6.43
C ASN A 76 15.16 0.02 -7.43
N ASN A 77 14.93 1.13 -8.12
CA ASN A 77 15.91 1.81 -8.97
C ASN A 77 16.51 3.06 -8.28
N GLY A 78 16.41 3.14 -6.95
CA GLY A 78 17.07 4.16 -6.13
C GLY A 78 18.46 3.73 -5.69
N ASP A 79 18.97 4.47 -4.71
CA ASP A 79 20.32 4.41 -4.17
C ASP A 79 20.40 3.76 -2.77
N TYR A 80 19.28 3.65 -2.05
CA TYR A 80 19.20 2.95 -0.76
C TYR A 80 18.07 1.89 -0.72
N GLY A 81 18.16 0.99 0.26
CA GLY A 81 17.18 -0.08 0.46
C GLY A 81 15.88 0.44 1.08
N VAL A 82 14.73 -0.03 0.58
CA VAL A 82 13.40 0.39 1.07
C VAL A 82 12.46 -0.82 1.10
N THR A 83 11.54 -0.83 2.06
CA THR A 83 10.37 -1.71 2.07
C THR A 83 9.06 -0.93 1.93
N ILE A 84 7.98 -1.58 1.49
CA ILE A 84 6.63 -0.99 1.41
C ILE A 84 5.70 -1.73 2.38
N HIS A 85 4.91 -0.97 3.14
CA HIS A 85 3.87 -1.46 4.03
C HIS A 85 2.48 -1.02 3.58
N TRP A 86 1.50 -1.90 3.78
CA TRP A 86 0.11 -1.75 3.39
C TRP A 86 -0.72 -1.40 4.62
N HIS A 87 -0.63 -0.14 5.06
CA HIS A 87 -1.15 0.31 6.34
C HIS A 87 -2.65 0.02 6.51
N GLY A 88 -2.97 -0.75 7.55
CA GLY A 88 -4.33 -1.16 7.90
C GLY A 88 -4.81 -2.43 7.18
N VAL A 89 -4.04 -2.98 6.25
CA VAL A 89 -4.32 -4.31 5.67
C VAL A 89 -3.84 -5.38 6.65
N LYS A 90 -4.72 -6.31 7.02
CA LYS A 90 -4.50 -7.31 8.06
C LYS A 90 -3.49 -8.40 7.66
N GLN A 91 -3.31 -8.65 6.37
CA GLN A 91 -2.43 -9.69 5.83
C GLN A 91 -2.58 -11.05 6.53
N PRO A 92 -3.79 -11.65 6.54
CA PRO A 92 -4.06 -12.86 7.32
C PRO A 92 -3.13 -14.00 6.93
N LYS A 93 -2.30 -14.44 7.88
CA LYS A 93 -1.27 -15.49 7.71
C LYS A 93 -0.20 -15.15 6.65
N ASN A 94 -0.06 -13.87 6.29
CA ASN A 94 0.88 -13.39 5.27
C ASN A 94 1.81 -12.27 5.78
N PRO A 95 2.55 -12.48 6.89
CA PRO A 95 3.46 -11.46 7.41
C PRO A 95 4.59 -11.12 6.43
N TRP A 96 4.93 -12.04 5.52
CA TRP A 96 6.02 -11.89 4.55
C TRP A 96 5.83 -10.73 3.56
N SER A 97 4.58 -10.29 3.35
CA SER A 97 4.24 -9.14 2.52
C SER A 97 3.77 -7.94 3.35
N ASP A 98 4.05 -7.93 4.65
CA ASP A 98 3.62 -6.83 5.52
C ASP A 98 4.51 -5.58 5.35
N GLY A 99 5.84 -5.74 5.27
CA GLY A 99 6.75 -4.66 4.92
C GLY A 99 7.67 -4.07 6.00
N PRO A 100 7.34 -4.01 7.31
CA PRO A 100 8.21 -3.35 8.28
C PRO A 100 9.65 -3.87 8.28
N GLU A 101 10.59 -2.98 7.98
CA GLU A 101 12.00 -3.33 7.80
C GLU A 101 12.59 -3.94 9.08
N ASN A 102 13.34 -5.03 8.91
CA ASN A 102 13.97 -5.82 9.97
C ASN A 102 13.00 -6.46 10.98
N ILE A 103 11.69 -6.36 10.74
CA ILE A 103 10.67 -7.09 11.49
C ILE A 103 10.16 -8.27 10.65
N THR A 104 9.65 -8.00 9.45
CA THR A 104 9.09 -9.04 8.57
C THR A 104 9.96 -9.33 7.35
N GLN A 105 10.83 -8.39 6.96
CA GLN A 105 11.74 -8.56 5.84
C GLN A 105 12.99 -7.66 5.93
N CYS A 106 14.05 -8.05 5.23
CA CYS A 106 15.14 -7.14 4.89
C CYS A 106 14.70 -6.14 3.81
N PRO A 107 15.37 -4.97 3.70
CA PRO A 107 15.05 -3.98 2.67
C PRO A 107 15.30 -4.50 1.26
N ILE A 108 14.47 -4.06 0.31
CA ILE A 108 14.69 -4.32 -1.11
C ILE A 108 15.89 -3.48 -1.53
N LYS A 109 17.04 -4.12 -1.79
CA LYS A 109 18.28 -3.40 -2.14
C LYS A 109 18.17 -2.67 -3.49
N PRO A 110 18.98 -1.63 -3.72
CA PRO A 110 19.15 -1.00 -5.03
C PRO A 110 19.36 -2.03 -6.16
N GLY A 111 18.66 -1.83 -7.28
CA GLY A 111 18.67 -2.71 -8.44
C GLY A 111 17.97 -4.07 -8.24
N LYS A 112 17.29 -4.28 -7.10
CA LYS A 112 16.51 -5.49 -6.82
C LYS A 112 15.01 -5.20 -6.85
N ASN A 113 14.24 -6.27 -6.85
CA ASN A 113 12.79 -6.21 -6.77
C ASN A 113 12.25 -7.20 -5.74
N PHE A 114 11.01 -6.95 -5.32
CA PHE A 114 10.23 -7.86 -4.49
C PHE A 114 8.75 -7.71 -4.85
N THR A 115 8.05 -8.84 -4.95
CA THR A 115 6.61 -8.83 -5.21
C THR A 115 5.86 -9.11 -3.92
N TYR A 116 5.05 -8.13 -3.51
CA TYR A 116 4.14 -8.24 -2.38
C TYR A 116 2.84 -8.89 -2.83
N GLU A 117 2.35 -9.88 -2.08
CA GLU A 117 0.95 -10.31 -2.14
C GLU A 117 0.18 -9.54 -1.07
N VAL A 118 -0.77 -8.69 -1.48
CA VAL A 118 -1.61 -7.89 -0.59
C VAL A 118 -2.99 -8.51 -0.57
N ILE A 119 -3.41 -8.99 0.60
CA ILE A 119 -4.69 -9.68 0.79
C ILE A 119 -5.69 -8.72 1.45
N PHE A 120 -6.59 -8.14 0.67
CA PHE A 120 -7.65 -7.25 1.16
C PHE A 120 -8.83 -8.10 1.66
N SER A 121 -8.65 -8.69 2.84
CA SER A 121 -9.56 -9.64 3.45
C SER A 121 -10.98 -9.10 3.68
N ASP A 122 -11.21 -8.36 4.75
CA ASP A 122 -12.51 -7.85 5.16
C ASP A 122 -12.57 -6.32 5.25
N GLU A 123 -11.47 -5.66 4.91
CA GLU A 123 -11.35 -4.21 4.84
C GLU A 123 -12.28 -3.61 3.77
N GLU A 124 -12.85 -2.45 4.06
CA GLU A 124 -13.69 -1.66 3.15
C GLU A 124 -13.55 -0.18 3.54
N GLY A 125 -13.33 0.70 2.58
CA GLY A 125 -13.10 2.13 2.80
C GLY A 125 -11.71 2.60 2.40
N THR A 126 -11.15 3.52 3.17
CA THR A 126 -9.87 4.19 2.84
C THR A 126 -8.75 3.67 3.73
N LEU A 127 -7.72 3.13 3.10
CA LEU A 127 -6.43 2.80 3.69
C LEU A 127 -5.32 3.55 2.94
N TRP A 128 -4.06 3.23 3.21
CA TRP A 128 -2.92 3.82 2.54
C TRP A 128 -1.73 2.86 2.56
N TRP A 129 -0.78 3.07 1.66
CA TRP A 129 0.50 2.37 1.66
C TRP A 129 1.61 3.40 1.86
N HIS A 130 2.72 2.96 2.45
CA HIS A 130 3.88 3.80 2.65
C HIS A 130 5.16 2.99 2.76
N ALA A 131 6.31 3.62 2.50
CA ALA A 131 7.58 2.99 2.84
C ALA A 131 7.67 2.71 4.34
N HIS A 132 8.28 1.60 4.73
CA HIS A 132 8.45 1.24 6.15
C HIS A 132 9.93 1.03 6.52
N SER A 133 10.76 1.89 5.94
CA SER A 133 12.21 2.02 6.12
C SER A 133 12.55 3.46 6.49
N ASP A 134 13.14 3.65 7.67
CA ASP A 134 13.50 4.96 8.23
C ASP A 134 12.37 6.00 8.07
N TRP A 135 12.71 7.20 7.57
CA TRP A 135 11.77 8.28 7.28
C TRP A 135 11.33 8.34 5.81
N SER A 136 11.60 7.28 5.02
CA SER A 136 11.32 7.24 3.57
C SER A 136 9.83 7.43 3.24
N ARG A 137 8.92 7.16 4.20
CA ARG A 137 7.48 7.43 4.06
C ARG A 137 7.14 8.90 3.84
N ALA A 138 8.06 9.84 4.12
CA ALA A 138 7.87 11.25 3.83
C ALA A 138 7.55 11.50 2.34
N THR A 139 8.12 10.69 1.44
CA THR A 139 7.96 10.84 -0.01
C THR A 139 7.44 9.59 -0.71
N ILE A 140 7.49 8.43 -0.05
CA ILE A 140 7.01 7.16 -0.60
C ILE A 140 5.74 6.75 0.15
N HIS A 141 4.60 7.25 -0.33
CA HIS A 141 3.29 6.90 0.21
C HIS A 141 2.19 7.17 -0.82
N GLY A 142 1.04 6.53 -0.67
CA GLY A 142 -0.13 6.76 -1.50
C GLY A 142 -1.38 6.12 -0.90
N ALA A 143 -2.55 6.41 -1.46
CA ALA A 143 -3.80 5.91 -0.92
C ALA A 143 -4.12 4.48 -1.40
N ILE A 144 -4.97 3.81 -0.62
CA ILE A 144 -5.66 2.58 -1.02
C ILE A 144 -7.16 2.83 -0.85
N VAL A 145 -7.92 2.66 -1.92
CA VAL A 145 -9.38 2.75 -1.91
C VAL A 145 -9.94 1.34 -2.10
N ILE A 146 -10.67 0.86 -1.08
CA ILE A 146 -11.26 -0.48 -1.04
C ILE A 146 -12.78 -0.32 -1.14
N LEU A 147 -13.30 -0.51 -2.35
CA LEU A 147 -14.72 -0.41 -2.65
C LEU A 147 -15.49 -1.61 -2.04
N PRO A 148 -16.82 -1.50 -1.87
CA PRO A 148 -17.63 -2.63 -1.43
C PRO A 148 -17.45 -3.85 -2.33
N GLU A 149 -17.65 -5.03 -1.75
CA GLU A 149 -17.68 -6.30 -2.47
C GLU A 149 -18.66 -6.22 -3.67
N ILE A 150 -18.38 -6.99 -4.73
CA ILE A 150 -19.26 -7.06 -5.90
C ILE A 150 -20.69 -7.42 -5.48
N GLY A 151 -21.67 -6.64 -5.93
CA GLY A 151 -23.07 -6.82 -5.57
C GLY A 151 -23.47 -6.22 -4.22
N LYS A 152 -22.55 -5.58 -3.50
CA LYS A 152 -22.83 -4.79 -2.30
C LYS A 152 -22.70 -3.29 -2.58
N THR A 153 -23.31 -2.49 -1.72
CA THR A 153 -23.24 -1.02 -1.74
C THR A 153 -22.80 -0.52 -0.38
N TYR A 154 -22.34 0.73 -0.33
CA TYR A 154 -22.12 1.41 0.94
C TYR A 154 -23.39 1.41 1.82
N PRO A 155 -23.25 1.53 3.14
CA PRO A 155 -24.38 1.68 4.07
C PRO A 155 -25.04 3.08 3.99
N PHE A 156 -24.67 3.88 2.99
CA PHE A 156 -25.18 5.21 2.71
C PHE A 156 -25.42 5.39 1.20
N PRO A 157 -26.22 6.38 0.76
CA PRO A 157 -26.44 6.65 -0.65
C PRO A 157 -25.12 6.87 -1.39
N LYS A 158 -24.99 6.27 -2.59
CA LYS A 158 -23.79 6.41 -3.41
C LYS A 158 -23.43 7.90 -3.57
N PRO A 159 -22.20 8.31 -3.21
CA PRO A 159 -21.79 9.70 -3.34
C PRO A 159 -21.75 10.12 -4.81
N TYR A 160 -21.96 11.40 -5.07
CA TYR A 160 -21.82 11.98 -6.41
C TYR A 160 -20.38 11.84 -6.94
N ALA A 161 -19.41 12.10 -6.06
CA ALA A 161 -17.99 11.98 -6.34
C ALA A 161 -17.23 11.58 -5.08
N GLU A 162 -16.06 10.99 -5.27
CA GLU A 162 -15.13 10.62 -4.22
C GLU A 162 -13.77 11.25 -4.54
N GLN A 163 -13.09 11.80 -3.54
CA GLN A 163 -11.79 12.44 -3.70
C GLN A 163 -10.83 11.99 -2.61
N VAL A 164 -9.63 11.58 -3.02
CA VAL A 164 -8.54 11.28 -2.10
C VAL A 164 -7.88 12.58 -1.67
N LEU A 165 -7.73 12.75 -0.35
CA LEU A 165 -7.00 13.83 0.29
C LEU A 165 -5.90 13.23 1.18
N ILE A 166 -4.64 13.46 0.80
CA ILE A 166 -3.46 13.02 1.52
C ILE A 166 -2.85 14.23 2.22
N LEU A 167 -2.71 14.14 3.54
CA LEU A 167 -1.98 15.11 4.35
C LEU A 167 -0.53 14.62 4.49
N ALA A 168 0.42 15.46 4.12
CA ALA A 168 1.84 15.15 4.13
C ALA A 168 2.65 16.34 4.65
N GLU A 169 3.95 16.10 4.84
CA GLU A 169 4.92 17.13 5.20
C GLU A 169 5.93 17.31 4.08
N TRP A 170 6.36 18.55 3.87
CA TRP A 170 7.42 18.92 2.94
C TRP A 170 8.64 19.42 3.69
N PHE A 171 9.79 18.84 3.36
CA PHE A 171 11.11 19.27 3.82
C PHE A 171 11.88 19.82 2.63
N ASN A 172 12.58 20.93 2.78
CA ASN A 172 13.45 21.47 1.72
C ASN A 172 14.73 20.63 1.56
N GLY A 173 15.23 20.06 2.66
CA GLY A 173 16.39 19.17 2.69
C GLY A 173 16.06 17.71 2.34
N ASP A 174 17.10 16.88 2.27
CA ASP A 174 16.95 15.43 2.21
C ASP A 174 16.50 14.90 3.57
N VAL A 175 15.40 14.15 3.56
CA VAL A 175 14.81 13.56 4.76
C VAL A 175 15.74 12.50 5.37
N LYS A 176 16.55 11.82 4.55
CA LYS A 176 17.54 10.85 5.02
C LYS A 176 18.66 11.54 5.80
N GLU A 177 19.21 12.62 5.26
CA GLU A 177 20.25 13.38 5.95
C GLU A 177 19.75 13.94 7.29
N LEU A 178 18.50 14.43 7.32
CA LEU A 178 17.88 14.94 8.54
C LEU A 178 17.78 13.87 9.65
N ILE A 179 17.38 12.64 9.31
CA ILE A 179 17.29 11.57 10.31
C ILE A 179 18.67 11.03 10.70
N ASP A 180 19.62 10.97 9.77
CA ASP A 180 21.01 10.56 10.05
C ASP A 180 21.69 11.55 11.01
N GLU A 181 21.48 12.87 10.82
CA GLU A 181 21.96 13.91 11.72
C GLU A 181 21.33 13.80 13.12
N ALA A 182 20.01 13.70 13.21
CA ALA A 182 19.29 13.57 14.48
C ALA A 182 19.74 12.32 15.25
N THR A 183 19.92 11.19 14.55
CA THR A 183 20.39 9.94 15.13
C THR A 183 21.83 10.04 15.64
N SER A 184 22.72 10.68 14.88
CA SER A 184 24.13 10.81 15.26
C SER A 184 24.36 11.78 16.43
N THR A 185 23.58 12.85 16.50
CA THR A 185 23.70 13.89 17.54
C THR A 185 22.90 13.57 18.80
N GLY A 186 21.84 12.74 18.68
CA GLY A 186 20.87 12.51 19.74
C GLY A 186 19.92 13.69 19.98
N GLY A 187 19.91 14.68 19.08
CA GLY A 187 19.02 15.84 19.13
C GLY A 187 17.67 15.60 18.45
N ASP A 188 16.78 16.58 18.55
CA ASP A 188 15.50 16.55 17.84
C ASP A 188 15.70 16.79 16.33
N PRO A 189 14.95 16.08 15.47
CA PRO A 189 14.97 16.33 14.03
C PRO A 189 14.36 17.70 13.72
N THR A 190 14.91 18.37 12.70
CA THR A 190 14.39 19.66 12.24
C THR A 190 12.93 19.51 11.75
N PRO A 191 12.01 20.38 12.18
CA PRO A 191 10.61 20.36 11.71
C PRO A 191 10.49 20.54 10.19
N SER A 192 9.37 20.08 9.65
CA SER A 192 9.03 20.28 8.23
C SER A 192 8.87 21.76 7.88
N ASN A 193 9.15 22.12 6.62
CA ASN A 193 9.02 23.49 6.14
C ASN A 193 7.58 23.86 5.78
N ALA A 194 6.75 22.87 5.43
CA ALA A 194 5.32 23.07 5.21
C ALA A 194 4.55 21.75 5.35
N TYR A 195 3.27 21.87 5.70
CA TYR A 195 2.30 20.82 5.46
C TYR A 195 1.83 20.87 4.00
N ALA A 196 1.45 19.73 3.44
CA ALA A 196 0.98 19.59 2.07
C ALA A 196 -0.33 18.82 2.01
N LEU A 197 -1.26 19.29 1.18
CA LEU A 197 -2.46 18.57 0.78
C LEU A 197 -2.25 18.03 -0.63
N ASN A 198 -2.30 16.71 -0.80
CA ASN A 198 -1.99 16.03 -2.07
C ASN A 198 -0.66 16.47 -2.68
N GLY A 199 0.37 16.64 -1.85
CA GLY A 199 1.71 17.07 -2.27
C GLY A 199 1.84 18.55 -2.62
N GLN A 200 0.83 19.38 -2.31
CA GLN A 200 0.87 20.82 -2.53
C GLN A 200 0.75 21.59 -1.21
N PRO A 201 1.74 22.45 -0.85
CA PRO A 201 1.69 23.25 0.37
C PRO A 201 0.52 24.24 0.45
N GLY A 202 0.07 24.75 -0.70
CA GLY A 202 -1.01 25.74 -0.76
C GLY A 202 -0.74 27.05 -0.02
N PHE A 203 -1.77 27.91 0.04
CA PHE A 203 -1.73 29.17 0.80
C PHE A 203 -1.59 28.91 2.31
N PRO A 204 -0.79 29.69 3.08
CA PRO A 204 -0.13 30.95 2.71
C PRO A 204 1.32 30.82 2.19
N ASN A 205 1.74 29.63 1.78
CA ASN A 205 3.12 29.40 1.37
C ASN A 205 3.42 30.05 0.00
N ASN A 206 4.56 30.73 -0.13
CA ASN A 206 5.04 31.22 -1.43
C ASN A 206 5.57 30.05 -2.29
N CYS A 207 5.48 30.17 -3.63
CA CYS A 207 5.94 29.16 -4.59
C CYS A 207 5.37 27.74 -4.30
N SER A 208 4.07 27.65 -4.06
CA SER A 208 3.38 26.45 -3.61
C SER A 208 2.63 25.67 -4.70
N ASN A 209 2.80 26.04 -5.98
CA ASN A 209 2.09 25.45 -7.13
C ASN A 209 3.01 24.53 -7.94
#